data_AF-F3ZUA9-F1
#
_entry.id   AF-F3ZUA9-F1
#
_cell.length_a   1.000
_cell.length_b   1.000
_cell.length_c   1.000
_cell.angle_alpha   90.00
_cell.angle_beta   90.00
_cell.angle_gamma   90.00
#
_symmetry.space_group_name_H-M   'P 1'
#
loop_
_entity.id
_entity.type
_entity.pdbx_description
1 polymer ?
#
loop_
_entity_poly.entity_id
_entity_poly.type
_entity_poly.pdbx_seq_one_letter_code
_entity_poly.pdbx_strand_id
1 'polypeptide(L)'
;MNRKGFTQGSDQQIPPSLAYYEDSKAKDESLYLDSEEYAEIVSYYTGLKLFNEAEQAVKDGINIHPHSSKILLEEAYLYLEQNKVEFADEVIKQIPDQTDYYVLMVRADIALNQNKKQKAKEILDLIEEKEDIDAILDVVYLYMEYKIYDEVKKWLDLGKKEFNEDEEYILACADYFLATDQNQNAVINYNLLLDSDPYCNTYWWGLARALFELSEYNKCLEACDFGLVTDENFSAFYILKGQCFQQVNLYQQAISMFQEALDRDCLDKDLVNLLLSQSYANLHKEDGLENPEEEGIVSENEPNNFLKLITEQGSNIPLTNCTNNSNNKNQNKFADSLQNLYFQLNESENTPIVEDEVCTIIEKAFDAFDREDYATGSDLLIQAEQKAKTEKQLSKLANVYFLIGDHELAHRTLDMIQTQNDNSFVQYLKHGCLALLERNNEDILYWQSKAGISFHRDNLKEICDLLSKNEEHQLVKILLRHFAKLKE
;
A
#
# COMPACT_ATOMS: atom_id res chain seq x y z
N MET A 1 -6.21 3.98 6.57
CA MET A 1 -6.96 4.49 7.73
C MET A 1 -7.55 3.28 8.42
N ASN A 2 -7.20 3.04 9.69
CA ASN A 2 -7.91 2.05 10.52
C ASN A 2 -9.33 2.55 10.74
N ARG A 3 -10.37 1.69 10.78
CA ARG A 3 -11.77 2.13 10.92
C ARG A 3 -12.12 2.69 12.30
N LYS A 4 -11.13 2.83 13.18
CA LYS A 4 -11.24 3.64 14.40
C LYS A 4 -10.96 5.10 14.07
N GLY A 5 -12.00 5.80 13.61
CA GLY A 5 -12.10 7.26 13.73
C GLY A 5 -12.77 7.66 15.04
N PHE A 6 -12.22 7.25 16.19
CA PHE A 6 -12.79 7.50 17.53
C PHE A 6 -11.73 7.74 18.64
N THR A 7 -10.46 7.90 18.27
CA THR A 7 -9.39 8.47 19.12
C THR A 7 -8.17 8.67 18.22
N GLN A 8 -7.90 9.92 17.82
CA GLN A 8 -6.52 10.26 17.51
C GLN A 8 -5.79 10.34 18.85
N GLY A 9 -4.86 9.41 19.07
CA GLY A 9 -4.03 9.37 20.27
C GLY A 9 -4.41 8.27 21.26
N SER A 10 -3.98 7.04 20.98
CA SER A 10 -3.44 6.22 22.06
C SER A 10 -2.59 5.13 21.44
N ASP A 11 -1.36 4.99 21.93
CA ASP A 11 -0.79 3.67 22.13
C ASP A 11 -1.95 2.78 22.61
N GLN A 12 -2.45 1.85 21.80
CA GLN A 12 -3.55 0.97 22.21
C GLN A 12 -3.13 0.35 23.54
N GLN A 13 -3.70 0.86 24.64
CA GLN A 13 -3.22 0.49 25.95
C GLN A 13 -3.50 -0.99 26.09
N ILE A 14 -2.43 -1.74 26.35
CA ILE A 14 -2.53 -3.18 26.52
C ILE A 14 -3.56 -3.43 27.63
N PRO A 15 -4.69 -4.10 27.34
CA PRO A 15 -5.73 -4.32 28.34
C PRO A 15 -5.10 -4.99 29.57
N PRO A 16 -5.36 -4.51 30.79
CA PRO A 16 -4.77 -5.09 31.99
C PRO A 16 -5.06 -6.59 32.15
N SER A 17 -6.22 -7.03 31.64
CA SER A 17 -6.70 -8.41 31.61
C SER A 17 -6.03 -9.28 30.55
N LEU A 18 -5.37 -8.71 29.54
CA LEU A 18 -4.81 -9.43 28.39
C LEU A 18 -3.78 -10.48 28.80
N ALA A 19 -2.88 -10.12 29.72
CA ALA A 19 -1.83 -11.02 30.18
C ALA A 19 -2.42 -12.26 30.89
N TYR A 20 -3.48 -12.08 31.67
CA TYR A 20 -4.17 -13.18 32.35
C TYR A 20 -4.95 -14.05 31.34
N TYR A 21 -5.58 -13.42 30.35
CA TYR A 21 -6.27 -14.12 29.27
C TYR A 21 -5.31 -15.03 28.49
N GLU A 22 -4.19 -14.50 28.02
CA GLU A 22 -3.20 -15.28 27.27
C GLU A 22 -2.54 -16.38 28.11
N ASP A 23 -2.23 -16.11 29.38
CA ASP A 23 -1.68 -17.12 30.30
C ASP A 23 -2.66 -18.29 30.52
N SER A 24 -3.96 -17.98 30.71
CA SER A 24 -5.01 -18.99 30.88
C SER A 24 -5.18 -19.86 29.63
N LYS A 25 -5.13 -19.24 28.45
CA LYS A 25 -5.23 -19.93 27.16
C LYS A 25 -4.02 -20.83 26.91
N ALA A 26 -2.81 -20.37 27.28
CA ALA A 26 -1.59 -21.17 27.16
C ALA A 26 -1.59 -22.39 28.09
N LYS A 27 -2.23 -22.29 29.25
CA LYS A 27 -2.32 -23.36 30.26
C LYS A 27 -3.55 -24.26 30.13
N ASP A 28 -4.46 -23.96 29.22
CA ASP A 28 -5.78 -24.61 29.11
C ASP A 28 -6.55 -24.57 30.44
N GLU A 29 -6.48 -23.43 31.13
CA GLU A 29 -7.13 -23.19 32.42
C GLU A 29 -8.40 -22.34 32.24
N SER A 30 -9.41 -22.59 33.08
CA SER A 30 -10.62 -21.77 33.10
C SER A 30 -10.34 -20.39 33.69
N LEU A 31 -10.56 -19.33 32.91
CA LEU A 31 -10.53 -17.95 33.37
C LEU A 31 -11.93 -17.35 33.28
N TYR A 32 -12.31 -16.57 34.30
CA TYR A 32 -13.49 -15.72 34.24
C TYR A 32 -13.02 -14.28 34.11
N LEU A 33 -13.49 -13.61 33.06
CA LEU A 33 -13.41 -12.17 32.88
C LEU A 33 -14.83 -11.62 32.75
N ASP A 34 -15.05 -10.38 33.16
CA ASP A 34 -16.32 -9.72 32.92
C ASP A 34 -16.47 -9.32 31.45
N SER A 35 -17.65 -8.82 31.09
CA SER A 35 -17.94 -8.50 29.69
C SER A 35 -17.21 -7.28 29.15
N GLU A 36 -16.78 -6.36 30.03
CA GLU A 36 -15.96 -5.20 29.63
C GLU A 36 -14.55 -5.67 29.28
N GLU A 37 -13.95 -6.49 30.15
CA GLU A 37 -12.61 -7.02 29.95
C GLU A 37 -12.49 -7.82 28.64
N TYR A 38 -13.52 -8.63 28.31
CA TYR A 38 -13.57 -9.29 27.00
C TYR A 38 -13.70 -8.31 25.84
N ALA A 39 -14.53 -7.27 25.97
CA ALA A 39 -14.71 -6.27 24.93
C ALA A 39 -13.38 -5.52 24.66
N GLU A 40 -12.66 -5.11 25.71
CA GLU A 40 -11.34 -4.49 25.61
C GLU A 40 -10.31 -5.40 24.91
N ILE A 41 -10.27 -6.69 25.25
CA ILE A 41 -9.38 -7.68 24.61
C ILE A 41 -9.72 -7.86 23.13
N VAL A 42 -11.00 -7.98 22.79
CA VAL A 42 -11.45 -8.08 21.39
C VAL A 42 -11.04 -6.83 20.61
N SER A 43 -11.28 -5.66 21.18
CA SER A 43 -10.94 -4.37 20.57
C SER A 43 -9.43 -4.22 20.36
N TYR A 44 -8.63 -4.69 21.32
CA TYR A 44 -7.18 -4.70 21.23
C TYR A 44 -6.68 -5.60 20.10
N TYR A 45 -7.13 -6.86 20.05
CA TYR A 45 -6.74 -7.78 18.97
C TYR A 45 -7.20 -7.32 17.58
N THR A 46 -8.41 -6.75 17.51
CA THR A 46 -8.96 -6.22 16.27
C THR A 46 -8.11 -5.07 15.73
N GLY A 47 -7.69 -4.13 16.59
CA GLY A 47 -6.82 -3.01 16.19
C GLY A 47 -5.43 -3.45 15.72
N LEU A 48 -4.90 -4.55 16.26
CA LEU A 48 -3.67 -5.18 15.78
C LEU A 48 -3.86 -6.06 14.52
N LYS A 49 -5.09 -6.15 14.00
CA LYS A 49 -5.48 -7.04 12.89
C LYS A 49 -5.22 -8.53 13.16
N LEU A 50 -5.15 -8.90 14.44
CA LEU A 50 -5.07 -10.29 14.91
C LEU A 50 -6.49 -10.88 14.96
N PHE A 51 -7.09 -11.06 13.78
CA PHE A 51 -8.50 -11.38 13.66
C PHE A 51 -8.88 -12.74 14.24
N ASN A 52 -7.98 -13.73 14.19
CA ASN A 52 -8.27 -15.05 14.76
C ASN A 52 -8.33 -14.99 16.29
N GLU A 53 -7.42 -14.23 16.89
CA GLU A 53 -7.35 -13.99 18.33
C GLU A 53 -8.57 -13.18 18.78
N ALA A 54 -8.97 -12.16 18.03
CA ALA A 54 -10.18 -11.39 18.27
C ALA A 54 -11.44 -12.28 18.20
N GLU A 55 -11.61 -13.09 17.16
CA GLU A 55 -12.74 -14.01 17.02
C GLU A 55 -12.79 -15.06 18.16
N GLN A 56 -11.63 -15.50 18.63
CA GLN A 56 -11.56 -16.41 19.78
C GLN A 56 -11.97 -15.73 21.07
N ALA A 57 -11.49 -14.50 21.32
CA ALA A 57 -11.88 -13.71 22.50
C ALA A 57 -13.39 -13.41 22.51
N VAL A 58 -13.99 -13.13 21.35
CA VAL A 58 -15.45 -13.00 21.19
C VAL A 58 -16.15 -14.30 21.61
N LYS A 59 -15.73 -15.45 21.09
CA LYS A 59 -16.34 -16.75 21.42
C LYS A 59 -16.27 -17.05 22.91
N ASP A 60 -15.11 -16.84 23.52
CA ASP A 60 -14.90 -17.07 24.94
C ASP A 60 -15.78 -16.13 25.78
N GLY A 61 -15.84 -14.85 25.41
CA GLY A 61 -16.67 -13.85 26.07
C GLY A 61 -18.17 -14.13 25.96
N ILE A 62 -18.68 -14.49 24.77
CA ILE A 62 -20.09 -14.83 24.54
C ILE A 62 -20.47 -16.14 25.24
N ASN A 63 -19.56 -17.11 25.37
CA ASN A 63 -19.83 -18.34 26.12
C ASN A 63 -20.15 -18.07 27.59
N ILE A 64 -19.52 -17.04 28.19
CA ILE A 64 -19.75 -16.63 29.58
C ILE A 64 -20.89 -15.60 29.68
N HIS A 65 -20.98 -14.67 28.71
CA HIS A 65 -21.92 -13.56 28.67
C HIS A 65 -22.75 -13.51 27.36
N PRO A 66 -23.69 -14.46 27.12
CA PRO A 66 -24.33 -14.67 25.79
C PRO A 66 -25.15 -13.52 25.21
N HIS A 67 -25.47 -12.50 26.00
CA HIS A 67 -26.28 -11.35 25.60
C HIS A 67 -25.62 -10.01 25.96
N SER A 68 -24.30 -10.00 26.16
CA SER A 68 -23.59 -8.75 26.43
C SER A 68 -23.59 -7.86 25.20
N SER A 69 -24.27 -6.72 25.27
CA SER A 69 -24.26 -5.71 24.21
C SER A 69 -22.85 -5.21 23.89
N LYS A 70 -21.95 -5.15 24.89
CA LYS A 70 -20.57 -4.70 24.70
C LYS A 70 -19.76 -5.65 23.82
N ILE A 71 -19.86 -6.95 24.10
CA ILE A 71 -19.14 -7.98 23.30
C ILE A 71 -19.75 -8.09 21.90
N LEU A 72 -21.08 -8.03 21.78
CA LEU A 72 -21.76 -8.05 20.49
C LEU A 72 -21.40 -6.81 19.64
N LEU A 73 -21.24 -5.65 20.27
CA LEU A 73 -20.81 -4.43 19.60
C LEU A 73 -19.38 -4.59 19.05
N GLU A 74 -18.44 -5.07 19.86
CA GLU A 74 -17.06 -5.35 19.41
C GLU A 74 -17.01 -6.45 18.34
N GLU A 75 -17.85 -7.48 18.42
CA GLU A 75 -17.98 -8.49 17.37
C GLU A 75 -18.47 -7.88 16.05
N ALA A 76 -19.44 -6.95 16.09
CA ALA A 76 -19.90 -6.26 14.89
C ALA A 76 -18.80 -5.37 14.28
N TYR A 77 -18.02 -4.66 15.11
CA TYR A 77 -16.85 -3.91 14.66
C TYR A 77 -15.76 -4.82 14.05
N LEU A 78 -15.47 -5.96 14.67
CA LEU A 78 -14.55 -6.96 14.14
C LEU A 78 -14.99 -7.44 12.75
N TYR A 79 -16.28 -7.74 12.56
CA TYR A 79 -16.79 -8.11 11.23
C TYR A 79 -16.69 -6.98 10.22
N LEU A 80 -16.94 -5.73 10.62
CA LEU A 80 -16.72 -4.58 9.76
C LEU A 80 -15.26 -4.51 9.31
N GLU A 81 -14.28 -4.53 10.23
CA GLU A 81 -12.84 -4.52 9.91
C GLU A 81 -12.43 -5.62 8.93
N GLN A 82 -13.07 -6.78 8.99
CA GLN A 82 -12.85 -7.89 8.05
C GLN A 82 -13.63 -7.77 6.72
N ASN A 83 -14.33 -6.66 6.48
CA ASN A 83 -15.26 -6.44 5.36
C ASN A 83 -16.43 -7.44 5.31
N LYS A 84 -16.80 -8.05 6.44
CA LYS A 84 -17.91 -9.02 6.59
C LYS A 84 -19.21 -8.32 6.99
N VAL A 85 -19.68 -7.40 6.14
CA VAL A 85 -20.77 -6.45 6.46
C VAL A 85 -22.09 -7.13 6.80
N GLU A 86 -22.41 -8.26 6.16
CA GLU A 86 -23.64 -9.02 6.43
C GLU A 86 -23.66 -9.59 7.84
N PHE A 87 -22.53 -10.13 8.31
CA PHE A 87 -22.40 -10.68 9.65
C PHE A 87 -22.49 -9.57 10.72
N ALA A 88 -21.87 -8.41 10.47
CA ALA A 88 -22.02 -7.25 11.34
C ALA A 88 -23.50 -6.82 11.47
N ASP A 89 -24.25 -6.80 10.37
CA ASP A 89 -25.69 -6.47 10.35
C ASP A 89 -26.56 -7.53 11.05
N GLU A 90 -26.14 -8.79 11.11
CA GLU A 90 -26.81 -9.83 11.90
C GLU A 90 -26.55 -9.68 13.39
N VAL A 91 -25.30 -9.44 13.79
CA VAL A 91 -24.90 -9.28 15.20
C VAL A 91 -25.52 -8.02 15.80
N ILE A 92 -25.43 -6.88 15.11
CA ILE A 92 -25.88 -5.60 15.68
C ILE A 92 -27.38 -5.57 15.97
N LYS A 93 -28.20 -6.36 15.23
CA LYS A 93 -29.64 -6.50 15.47
C LYS A 93 -29.99 -7.30 16.72
N GLN A 94 -29.04 -8.04 17.28
CA GLN A 94 -29.25 -8.80 18.52
C GLN A 94 -29.18 -7.90 19.75
N ILE A 95 -28.56 -6.72 19.65
CA ILE A 95 -28.51 -5.75 20.75
C ILE A 95 -29.91 -5.14 20.96
N PRO A 96 -30.51 -5.22 22.16
CA PRO A 96 -31.88 -4.74 22.37
C PRO A 96 -32.04 -3.23 22.19
N ASP A 97 -31.07 -2.45 22.69
CA ASP A 97 -31.07 -1.00 22.53
C ASP A 97 -30.49 -0.62 21.17
N GLN A 98 -31.38 -0.35 20.21
CA GLN A 98 -31.01 0.07 18.86
C GLN A 98 -30.77 1.58 18.74
N THR A 99 -30.94 2.31 19.83
CA THR A 99 -30.76 3.76 19.93
C THR A 99 -29.52 4.18 20.71
N ASP A 100 -28.84 3.22 21.34
CA ASP A 100 -27.51 3.41 21.93
C ASP A 100 -26.55 4.05 20.92
N TYR A 101 -25.74 4.99 21.40
CA TYR A 101 -24.83 5.79 20.59
C TYR A 101 -23.91 4.94 19.70
N TYR A 102 -23.21 3.96 20.29
CA TYR A 102 -22.28 3.12 19.56
C TYR A 102 -22.99 2.18 18.59
N VAL A 103 -24.20 1.72 18.95
CA VAL A 103 -25.04 0.94 18.05
C VAL A 103 -25.47 1.76 16.83
N LEU A 104 -25.81 3.04 17.01
CA LEU A 104 -26.12 3.94 15.90
C LEU A 104 -24.91 4.13 14.97
N MET A 105 -23.71 4.30 15.52
CA MET A 105 -22.47 4.42 14.73
C MET A 105 -22.20 3.17 13.87
N VAL A 106 -22.27 1.96 14.46
CA VAL A 106 -22.09 0.70 13.71
C VAL A 106 -23.18 0.54 12.64
N ARG A 107 -24.44 0.83 12.97
CA ARG A 107 -25.55 0.74 11.99
C ARG A 107 -25.39 1.73 10.84
N ALA A 108 -24.86 2.91 11.11
CA ALA A 108 -24.55 3.91 10.09
C ALA A 108 -23.39 3.43 9.19
N ASP A 109 -22.31 2.90 9.76
CA ASP A 109 -21.19 2.33 9.01
C ASP A 109 -21.63 1.15 8.11
N ILE A 110 -22.44 0.23 8.64
CA ILE A 110 -23.06 -0.85 7.86
C ILE A 110 -23.88 -0.27 6.69
N ALA A 111 -24.68 0.77 6.93
CA ALA A 111 -25.48 1.39 5.88
C ALA A 111 -24.60 2.07 4.81
N LEU A 112 -23.48 2.69 5.19
CA LEU A 112 -22.53 3.31 4.29
C LEU A 112 -21.76 2.28 3.44
N ASN A 113 -21.28 1.19 4.05
CA ASN A 113 -20.70 0.03 3.35
C ASN A 113 -21.66 -0.52 2.28
N GLN A 114 -22.97 -0.53 2.57
CA GLN A 114 -24.01 -0.98 1.64
C GLN A 114 -24.42 0.08 0.61
N ASN A 115 -23.70 1.20 0.50
CA ASN A 115 -24.00 2.35 -0.35
C ASN A 115 -25.39 3.00 -0.08
N LYS A 116 -25.93 2.85 1.14
CA LYS A 116 -27.23 3.39 1.56
C LYS A 116 -27.05 4.71 2.33
N LYS A 117 -26.44 5.71 1.67
CA LYS A 117 -26.13 7.03 2.25
C LYS A 117 -27.30 7.69 2.97
N GLN A 118 -28.49 7.68 2.36
CA GLN A 118 -29.68 8.29 2.95
C GLN A 118 -30.10 7.60 4.26
N LYS A 119 -30.02 6.26 4.31
CA LYS A 119 -30.32 5.49 5.52
C LYS A 119 -29.31 5.76 6.63
N ALA A 120 -28.02 5.84 6.30
CA ALA A 120 -26.98 6.18 7.27
C ALA A 120 -27.24 7.55 7.90
N LYS A 121 -27.63 8.54 7.08
CA LYS A 121 -28.03 9.85 7.56
C LYS A 121 -29.23 9.80 8.51
N GLU A 122 -30.30 9.10 8.13
CA GLU A 122 -31.47 8.93 9.00
C GLU A 122 -31.13 8.28 10.34
N ILE A 123 -30.14 7.38 10.37
CA ILE A 123 -29.64 6.75 11.61
C ILE A 123 -28.85 7.75 12.44
N LEU A 124 -27.87 8.44 11.85
CA LEU A 124 -27.03 9.42 12.54
C LEU A 124 -27.81 10.63 13.02
N ASP A 125 -28.92 10.95 12.37
CA ASP A 125 -29.83 12.00 12.81
C ASP A 125 -30.54 11.68 14.14
N LEU A 126 -30.53 10.42 14.59
CA LEU A 126 -31.09 9.97 15.88
C LEU A 126 -30.18 10.22 17.08
N ILE A 127 -28.91 10.57 16.88
CA ILE A 127 -28.00 10.91 17.98
C ILE A 127 -28.58 12.12 18.72
N GLU A 128 -28.83 11.96 20.02
CA GLU A 128 -29.48 12.99 20.85
C GLU A 128 -28.48 14.12 21.22
N GLU A 129 -27.24 13.74 21.53
CA GLU A 129 -26.18 14.63 22.03
C GLU A 129 -25.31 15.19 20.89
N LYS A 130 -25.93 15.82 19.88
CA LYS A 130 -25.19 16.40 18.73
C LYS A 130 -24.33 17.63 19.07
N GLU A 131 -24.34 18.03 20.34
CA GLU A 131 -23.56 19.13 20.90
C GLU A 131 -22.32 18.61 21.65
N ASP A 132 -22.17 17.30 21.80
CA ASP A 132 -20.96 16.68 22.36
C ASP A 132 -19.86 16.60 21.30
N ILE A 133 -18.62 16.89 21.70
CA ILE A 133 -17.49 16.92 20.77
C ILE A 133 -17.20 15.52 20.23
N ASP A 134 -17.20 14.49 21.08
CA ASP A 134 -16.94 13.11 20.70
C ASP A 134 -17.95 12.69 19.61
N ALA A 135 -19.25 12.89 19.87
CA ALA A 135 -20.31 12.61 18.90
C ALA A 135 -20.12 13.33 17.55
N ILE A 136 -19.65 14.58 17.56
CA ILE A 136 -19.37 15.33 16.33
C ILE A 136 -18.19 14.71 15.58
N LEU A 137 -17.06 14.49 16.26
CA LEU A 137 -15.82 14.00 15.66
C LEU A 137 -16.01 12.62 15.06
N ASP A 138 -16.68 11.75 15.79
CA ASP A 138 -17.00 10.38 15.41
C ASP A 138 -17.81 10.32 14.10
N VAL A 139 -18.86 11.16 13.99
CA VAL A 139 -19.66 11.24 12.77
C VAL A 139 -18.88 11.90 11.62
N VAL A 140 -18.06 12.90 11.93
CA VAL A 140 -17.18 13.56 10.95
C VAL A 140 -16.23 12.54 10.34
N TYR A 141 -15.49 11.77 11.15
CA TYR A 141 -14.53 10.79 10.66
C TYR A 141 -15.21 9.64 9.92
N LEU A 142 -16.37 9.17 10.39
CA LEU A 142 -17.16 8.19 9.66
C LEU A 142 -17.54 8.71 8.26
N TYR A 143 -18.09 9.92 8.14
CA TYR A 143 -18.43 10.46 6.81
C TYR A 143 -17.21 10.77 5.94
N MET A 144 -16.08 11.15 6.53
CA MET A 144 -14.81 11.38 5.83
C MET A 144 -14.29 10.10 5.17
N GLU A 145 -14.37 8.94 5.84
CA GLU A 145 -13.97 7.65 5.29
C GLU A 145 -14.71 7.33 3.99
N TYR A 146 -16.00 7.62 3.95
CA TYR A 146 -16.87 7.44 2.77
C TYR A 146 -16.88 8.63 1.82
N LYS A 147 -16.04 9.64 2.05
CA LYS A 147 -15.92 10.86 1.22
C LYS A 147 -17.25 11.63 1.08
N ILE A 148 -18.09 11.61 2.12
CA ILE A 148 -19.38 12.31 2.18
C ILE A 148 -19.19 13.72 2.77
N TYR A 149 -18.42 14.55 2.06
CA TYR A 149 -17.96 15.85 2.58
C TYR A 149 -19.08 16.88 2.85
N ASP A 150 -20.23 16.76 2.17
CA ASP A 150 -21.38 17.64 2.41
C ASP A 150 -21.98 17.46 3.81
N GLU A 151 -21.99 16.23 4.33
CA GLU A 151 -22.50 15.98 5.69
C GLU A 151 -21.41 16.21 6.73
N VAL A 152 -20.14 15.93 6.42
CA VAL A 152 -18.99 16.31 7.28
C VAL A 152 -19.07 17.78 7.64
N LYS A 153 -19.25 18.65 6.65
CA LYS A 153 -19.35 20.10 6.88
C LYS A 153 -20.50 20.48 7.83
N LYS A 154 -21.66 19.82 7.70
CA LYS A 154 -22.83 20.10 8.55
C LYS A 154 -22.55 19.73 10.00
N TRP A 155 -21.90 18.60 10.22
CA TRP A 155 -21.51 18.16 11.57
C TRP A 155 -20.43 19.05 12.18
N LEU A 156 -19.41 19.43 11.41
CA LEU A 156 -18.43 20.44 11.86
C LEU A 156 -19.12 21.76 12.20
N ASP A 157 -20.07 22.24 11.39
CA ASP A 157 -20.80 23.50 11.66
C ASP A 157 -21.59 23.47 12.98
N LEU A 158 -21.96 22.29 13.52
CA LEU A 158 -22.59 22.16 14.85
C LEU A 158 -21.61 22.55 15.97
N GLY A 159 -20.39 22.00 15.94
CA GLY A 159 -19.36 22.24 16.96
C GLY A 159 -18.68 23.60 16.87
N LYS A 160 -18.79 24.29 15.72
CA LYS A 160 -18.04 25.51 15.40
C LYS A 160 -18.20 26.65 16.41
N LYS A 161 -19.32 26.74 17.10
CA LYS A 161 -19.56 27.84 18.04
C LYS A 161 -18.90 27.60 19.39
N GLU A 162 -18.77 26.34 19.79
CA GLU A 162 -18.39 25.94 21.15
C GLU A 162 -16.97 25.38 21.21
N PHE A 163 -16.54 24.66 20.18
CA PHE A 163 -15.27 23.92 20.14
C PHE A 163 -14.25 24.50 19.16
N ASN A 164 -14.43 25.73 18.68
CA ASN A 164 -13.50 26.32 17.69
C ASN A 164 -12.06 26.55 18.20
N GLU A 165 -11.85 26.46 19.51
CA GLU A 165 -10.54 26.53 20.16
C GLU A 165 -10.09 25.17 20.71
N ASP A 166 -10.92 24.13 20.55
CA ASP A 166 -10.60 22.77 20.98
C ASP A 166 -9.66 22.09 19.98
N GLU A 167 -8.62 21.45 20.49
CA GLU A 167 -7.54 20.85 19.70
C GLU A 167 -8.05 19.74 18.77
N GLU A 168 -8.91 18.85 19.27
CA GLU A 168 -9.42 17.73 18.48
C GLU A 168 -10.40 18.22 17.39
N TYR A 169 -11.17 19.25 17.69
CA TYR A 169 -12.06 19.90 16.72
C TYR A 169 -11.28 20.64 15.62
N ILE A 170 -10.22 21.38 15.98
CA ILE A 170 -9.36 22.07 15.01
C ILE A 170 -8.69 21.04 14.09
N LEU A 171 -8.23 19.91 14.63
CA LEU A 171 -7.65 18.81 13.88
C LEU A 171 -8.64 18.19 12.88
N ALA A 172 -9.87 17.90 13.31
CA ALA A 172 -10.91 17.42 12.40
C ALA A 172 -11.24 18.44 11.29
N CYS A 173 -11.22 19.74 11.60
CA CYS A 173 -11.36 20.80 10.59
C CYS A 173 -10.17 20.80 9.62
N ALA A 174 -8.93 20.66 10.10
CA ALA A 174 -7.73 20.60 9.28
C ALA A 174 -7.77 19.40 8.32
N ASP A 175 -8.11 18.22 8.84
CA ASP A 175 -8.25 16.99 8.06
C ASP A 175 -9.35 17.12 6.99
N TYR A 176 -10.49 17.73 7.34
CA TYR A 176 -11.57 18.04 6.39
C TYR A 176 -11.12 19.00 5.28
N PHE A 177 -10.38 20.06 5.63
CA PHE A 177 -9.85 20.98 4.63
C PHE A 177 -8.87 20.29 3.70
N LEU A 178 -7.99 19.42 4.22
CA LEU A 178 -7.05 18.64 3.43
C LEU A 178 -7.79 17.68 2.48
N ALA A 179 -8.82 16.97 2.96
CA ALA A 179 -9.58 16.02 2.14
C ALA A 179 -10.48 16.66 1.07
N THR A 180 -10.71 17.98 1.16
CA THR A 180 -11.50 18.77 0.21
C THR A 180 -10.65 19.75 -0.61
N ASP A 181 -9.34 19.54 -0.65
CA ASP A 181 -8.35 20.34 -1.39
C ASP A 181 -8.31 21.83 -0.98
N GLN A 182 -8.83 22.17 0.19
CA GLN A 182 -8.76 23.52 0.79
C GLN A 182 -7.44 23.71 1.55
N ASN A 183 -6.33 23.43 0.88
CA ASN A 183 -5.02 23.25 1.52
C ASN A 183 -4.52 24.50 2.26
N GLN A 184 -4.88 25.71 1.81
CA GLN A 184 -4.54 26.93 2.56
C GLN A 184 -5.21 26.98 3.94
N ASN A 185 -6.46 26.55 4.05
CA ASN A 185 -7.15 26.48 5.33
C ASN A 185 -6.57 25.36 6.20
N ALA A 186 -6.21 24.21 5.60
CA ALA A 186 -5.53 23.13 6.31
C ALA A 186 -4.20 23.60 6.92
N VAL A 187 -3.36 24.30 6.15
CA VAL A 187 -2.09 24.90 6.63
C VAL A 187 -2.33 25.84 7.82
N ILE A 188 -3.36 26.70 7.77
CA ILE A 188 -3.68 27.59 8.89
C ILE A 188 -4.02 26.79 10.15
N ASN A 189 -4.87 25.76 10.04
CA ASN A 189 -5.27 24.96 11.20
C ASN A 189 -4.13 24.10 11.76
N TYR A 190 -3.32 23.46 10.92
CA TYR A 190 -2.17 22.69 11.40
C TYR A 190 -1.10 23.58 12.07
N ASN A 191 -0.88 24.81 11.60
CA ASN A 191 0.01 25.73 12.31
C ASN A 191 -0.55 26.13 13.68
N LEU A 192 -1.87 26.33 13.80
CA LEU A 192 -2.51 26.61 15.10
C LEU A 192 -2.32 25.43 16.08
N LEU A 193 -2.42 24.19 15.60
CA LEU A 193 -2.17 22.98 16.39
C LEU A 193 -0.69 22.84 16.78
N LEU A 194 0.24 23.24 15.91
CA LEU A 194 1.68 23.22 16.21
C LEU A 194 2.09 24.34 17.19
N ASP A 195 1.35 25.44 17.23
CA ASP A 195 1.54 26.48 18.25
C ASP A 195 1.18 25.95 19.66
N SER A 196 0.24 24.99 19.78
CA SER A 196 -0.13 24.34 21.04
C SER A 196 0.75 23.13 21.38
N ASP A 197 0.98 22.23 20.43
CA ASP A 197 1.88 21.07 20.58
C ASP A 197 2.88 20.96 19.41
N PRO A 198 4.07 21.57 19.53
CA PRO A 198 5.08 21.56 18.49
C PRO A 198 5.78 20.20 18.32
N TYR A 199 5.54 19.23 19.21
CA TYR A 199 6.16 17.91 19.15
C TYR A 199 5.20 16.84 18.61
N CYS A 200 3.96 17.21 18.27
CA CYS A 200 3.00 16.28 17.70
C CYS A 200 3.36 15.95 16.24
N ASN A 201 3.81 14.71 16.03
CA ASN A 201 4.21 14.21 14.72
C ASN A 201 3.06 14.27 13.69
N THR A 202 1.83 13.99 14.14
CA THR A 202 0.62 14.00 13.31
C THR A 202 0.36 15.37 12.70
N TYR A 203 0.59 16.46 13.45
CA TYR A 203 0.37 17.82 12.96
C TYR A 203 1.41 18.23 11.93
N TRP A 204 2.68 17.86 12.14
CA TRP A 204 3.73 18.05 11.15
C TRP A 204 3.44 17.28 9.85
N TRP A 205 2.93 16.06 9.96
CA TRP A 205 2.52 15.27 8.79
C TRP A 205 1.37 15.92 8.01
N GLY A 206 0.33 16.37 8.71
CA GLY A 206 -0.78 17.10 8.10
C GLY A 206 -0.34 18.39 7.40
N LEU A 207 0.51 19.18 8.07
CA LEU A 207 1.07 20.42 7.52
C LEU A 207 1.90 20.15 6.27
N ALA A 208 2.81 19.17 6.30
CA ALA A 208 3.68 18.83 5.18
C ALA A 208 2.86 18.41 3.95
N ARG A 209 1.83 17.57 4.13
CA ARG A 209 0.92 17.19 3.04
C ARG A 209 0.20 18.40 2.45
N ALA A 210 -0.35 19.27 3.30
CA ALA A 210 -1.05 20.46 2.82
C ALA A 210 -0.11 21.41 2.04
N LEU A 211 1.14 21.55 2.47
CA LEU A 211 2.16 22.35 1.78
C LEU A 211 2.60 21.71 0.45
N PHE A 212 2.70 20.38 0.40
CA PHE A 212 3.00 19.66 -0.83
C PHE A 212 1.92 19.89 -1.90
N GLU A 213 0.65 19.78 -1.54
CA GLU A 213 -0.48 20.02 -2.45
C GLU A 213 -0.59 21.50 -2.91
N LEU A 214 0.01 22.43 -2.16
CA LEU A 214 0.16 23.84 -2.56
C LEU A 214 1.41 24.09 -3.44
N SER A 215 2.19 23.05 -3.74
CA SER A 215 3.49 23.14 -4.41
C SER A 215 4.53 23.99 -3.67
N GLU A 216 4.36 24.20 -2.36
CA GLU A 216 5.28 24.94 -1.49
C GLU A 216 6.39 24.00 -1.00
N TYR A 217 7.13 23.40 -1.94
CA TYR A 217 8.02 22.25 -1.67
C TYR A 217 9.13 22.56 -0.64
N ASN A 218 9.69 23.76 -0.61
CA ASN A 218 10.70 24.13 0.38
C ASN A 218 10.14 24.11 1.81
N LYS A 219 8.93 24.65 2.01
CA LYS A 219 8.28 24.62 3.34
C LYS A 219 7.82 23.21 3.70
N CYS A 220 7.41 22.41 2.70
CA CYS A 220 7.09 21.01 2.92
C CYS A 220 8.32 20.24 3.43
N LEU A 221 9.49 20.44 2.81
CA LEU A 221 10.76 19.85 3.28
C LEU A 221 11.09 20.27 4.71
N GLU A 222 10.94 21.55 5.05
CA GLU A 222 11.13 22.04 6.43
C GLU A 222 10.17 21.37 7.42
N ALA A 223 8.87 21.28 7.08
CA ALA A 223 7.88 20.61 7.91
C ALA A 223 8.20 19.12 8.10
N CYS A 224 8.67 18.44 7.06
CA CYS A 224 9.15 17.06 7.16
C CYS A 224 10.37 16.93 8.06
N ASP A 225 11.32 17.86 7.98
CA ASP A 225 12.52 17.86 8.83
C ASP A 225 12.16 18.06 10.30
N PHE A 226 11.22 18.97 10.62
CA PHE A 226 10.70 19.12 11.98
C PHE A 226 9.97 17.87 12.47
N GLY A 227 9.13 17.26 11.62
CA GLY A 227 8.45 16.01 11.97
C GLY A 227 9.43 14.86 12.25
N LEU A 228 10.50 14.74 11.46
CA LEU A 228 11.55 13.72 11.65
C LEU A 228 12.36 13.93 12.94
N VAL A 229 12.41 15.14 13.50
CA VAL A 229 12.99 15.37 14.83
C VAL A 229 12.12 14.71 15.92
N THR A 230 10.80 14.61 15.70
CA THR A 230 9.87 13.98 16.65
C THR A 230 9.85 12.46 16.54
N ASP A 231 9.89 11.93 15.31
CA ASP A 231 9.98 10.49 15.02
C ASP A 231 10.84 10.25 13.77
N GLU A 232 12.11 9.88 14.00
CA GLU A 232 13.08 9.64 12.93
C GLU A 232 12.77 8.39 12.09
N ASN A 233 11.89 7.50 12.58
CA ASN A 233 11.51 6.25 11.94
C ASN A 233 10.21 6.39 11.13
N PHE A 234 9.55 7.54 11.16
CA PHE A 234 8.32 7.76 10.42
C PHE A 234 8.61 7.85 8.91
N SER A 235 8.51 6.70 8.22
CA SER A 235 8.88 6.53 6.82
C SER A 235 8.15 7.48 5.87
N ALA A 236 6.93 7.91 6.23
CA ALA A 236 6.08 8.77 5.40
C ALA A 236 6.72 10.14 5.10
N PHE A 237 7.49 10.72 6.02
CA PHE A 237 8.22 11.96 5.74
C PHE A 237 9.31 11.77 4.70
N TYR A 238 10.05 10.67 4.74
CA TYR A 238 11.08 10.39 3.74
C TYR A 238 10.47 10.24 2.35
N ILE A 239 9.31 9.55 2.26
CA ILE A 239 8.56 9.44 1.00
C ILE A 239 8.15 10.83 0.49
N LEU A 240 7.57 11.66 1.36
CA LEU A 240 7.09 13.00 0.97
C LEU A 240 8.25 13.94 0.59
N LYS A 241 9.38 13.87 1.30
CA LYS A 241 10.62 14.57 0.91
C LYS A 241 11.11 14.12 -0.46
N GLY A 242 11.10 12.80 -0.71
CA GLY A 242 11.44 12.24 -2.01
C GLY A 242 10.57 12.79 -3.13
N GLN A 243 9.25 12.84 -2.91
CA GLN A 243 8.30 13.43 -3.86
C GLN A 243 8.53 14.93 -4.05
N CYS A 244 8.84 15.70 -2.99
CA CYS A 244 9.22 17.11 -3.12
C CYS A 244 10.42 17.28 -4.05
N PHE A 245 11.47 16.47 -3.85
CA PHE A 245 12.66 16.50 -4.70
C PHE A 245 12.35 16.11 -6.15
N GLN A 246 11.46 15.14 -6.40
CA GLN A 246 11.00 14.84 -7.76
C GLN A 246 10.32 16.05 -8.42
N GLN A 247 9.48 16.79 -7.70
CA GLN A 247 8.77 17.95 -8.26
C GLN A 247 9.71 19.11 -8.63
N VAL A 248 10.89 19.19 -8.01
CA VAL A 248 11.94 20.16 -8.35
C VAL A 248 13.06 19.56 -9.21
N ASN A 249 12.85 18.37 -9.78
CA ASN A 249 13.80 17.63 -10.63
C ASN A 249 15.14 17.27 -9.95
N LEU A 250 15.20 17.23 -8.62
CA LEU A 250 16.39 16.82 -7.87
C LEU A 250 16.37 15.30 -7.64
N TYR A 251 16.43 14.53 -8.73
CA TYR A 251 16.16 13.09 -8.70
C TYR A 251 17.13 12.28 -7.84
N GLN A 252 18.42 12.65 -7.76
CA GLN A 252 19.39 11.99 -6.88
C GLN A 252 19.00 12.10 -5.39
N GLN A 253 18.50 13.27 -4.98
CA GLN A 253 18.03 13.49 -3.61
C GLN A 253 16.73 12.72 -3.37
N ALA A 254 15.83 12.70 -4.35
CA ALA A 254 14.60 11.90 -4.29
C ALA A 254 14.89 10.41 -4.05
N ILE A 255 15.81 9.85 -4.85
CA ILE A 255 16.27 8.46 -4.74
C ILE A 255 16.79 8.16 -3.33
N SER A 256 17.67 9.03 -2.80
CA SER A 256 18.21 8.85 -1.46
C SER A 256 17.09 8.82 -0.40
N MET A 257 16.10 9.70 -0.49
CA MET A 257 14.99 9.71 0.48
C MET A 257 14.10 8.48 0.35
N PHE A 258 13.80 8.01 -0.86
CA PHE A 258 13.02 6.78 -1.04
C PHE A 258 13.76 5.53 -0.53
N GLN A 259 15.08 5.47 -0.65
CA GLN A 259 15.89 4.40 -0.06
C GLN A 259 15.83 4.42 1.47
N GLU A 260 16.00 5.60 2.07
CA GLU A 260 15.84 5.79 3.52
C GLU A 260 14.43 5.40 3.99
N ALA A 261 13.40 5.64 3.17
CA ALA A 261 12.04 5.20 3.44
C ALA A 261 11.86 3.68 3.35
N LEU A 262 12.61 2.96 2.52
CA LEU A 262 12.56 1.49 2.45
C LEU A 262 13.32 0.84 3.61
N ASP A 263 14.39 1.48 4.07
CA ASP A 263 15.18 1.01 5.22
C ASP A 263 14.40 1.13 6.55
N ARG A 264 13.44 2.06 6.62
CA ARG A 264 12.51 2.24 7.74
C ARG A 264 11.19 1.58 7.39
N ASP A 265 10.86 0.46 8.01
CA ASP A 265 9.74 -0.44 7.64
C ASP A 265 8.44 0.27 7.18
N CYS A 266 8.40 0.64 5.90
CA CYS A 266 7.31 1.43 5.35
C CYS A 266 6.17 0.53 4.92
N LEU A 267 4.94 1.01 5.09
CA LEU A 267 3.74 0.21 4.86
C LEU A 267 3.52 -0.11 3.38
N ASP A 268 3.92 0.78 2.46
CA ASP A 268 3.67 0.67 1.03
C ASP A 268 4.98 0.65 0.24
N LYS A 269 5.72 -0.45 0.36
CA LYS A 269 7.00 -0.66 -0.33
C LYS A 269 6.85 -0.62 -1.85
N ASP A 270 5.70 -1.04 -2.37
CA ASP A 270 5.41 -1.05 -3.81
C ASP A 270 5.29 0.37 -4.36
N LEU A 271 4.55 1.27 -3.68
CA LEU A 271 4.51 2.69 -4.02
C LEU A 271 5.90 3.32 -3.98
N VAL A 272 6.69 3.04 -2.93
CA VAL A 272 8.03 3.60 -2.81
C VAL A 272 8.95 3.10 -3.93
N ASN A 273 8.89 1.81 -4.28
CA ASN A 273 9.63 1.25 -5.40
C ASN A 273 9.22 1.88 -6.75
N LEU A 274 7.93 2.15 -6.94
CA LEU A 274 7.43 2.87 -8.12
C LEU A 274 8.00 4.28 -8.21
N LEU A 275 7.95 5.05 -7.12
CA LEU A 275 8.48 6.43 -7.06
C LEU A 275 10.01 6.45 -7.23
N LEU A 276 10.70 5.46 -6.67
CA LEU A 276 12.14 5.25 -6.83
C LEU A 276 12.48 4.97 -8.30
N SER A 277 11.77 4.05 -8.94
CA SER A 277 11.93 3.72 -10.37
C SER A 277 11.71 4.95 -11.27
N GLN A 278 10.65 5.72 -11.02
CA GLN A 278 10.39 6.98 -11.73
C GLN A 278 11.53 7.99 -11.56
N SER A 279 12.10 8.09 -10.36
CA SER A 279 13.23 9.00 -10.09
C SER A 279 14.48 8.58 -10.84
N TYR A 280 14.80 7.29 -10.87
CA TYR A 280 15.93 6.78 -11.66
C TYR A 280 15.74 7.03 -13.16
N ALA A 281 14.54 6.76 -13.68
CA ALA A 281 14.22 6.97 -15.09
C ALA A 281 14.31 8.45 -15.53
N ASN A 282 14.06 9.39 -14.61
CA ASN A 282 14.17 10.82 -14.94
C ASN A 282 15.60 11.34 -14.76
N LEU A 283 16.35 10.84 -13.77
CA LEU A 283 17.77 11.19 -13.60
C LEU A 283 18.59 10.86 -14.84
N HIS A 284 18.37 9.68 -15.41
CA HIS A 284 19.08 9.23 -16.61
C HIS A 284 18.69 10.00 -17.88
N LYS A 285 17.48 10.57 -17.97
CA LYS A 285 17.12 11.51 -19.05
C LYS A 285 17.88 12.82 -18.93
N GLU A 286 18.09 13.33 -17.72
CA GLU A 286 18.89 14.55 -17.50
C GLU A 286 20.36 14.32 -17.83
N ASP A 287 20.94 13.19 -17.42
CA ASP A 287 22.32 12.80 -17.77
C ASP A 287 22.49 12.62 -19.30
N GLY A 288 21.43 12.20 -20.00
CA GLY A 288 21.40 12.09 -21.46
C GLY A 288 21.24 13.43 -22.21
N LEU A 289 20.90 14.51 -21.50
CA LEU A 289 20.76 15.87 -22.02
C LEU A 289 22.02 16.72 -21.86
N GLU A 290 23.14 16.17 -21.34
CA GLU A 290 24.44 16.83 -21.30
C GLU A 290 25.09 16.96 -22.70
N ASN A 291 24.48 17.79 -23.54
CA ASN A 291 25.15 18.57 -24.56
C ASN A 291 24.47 19.95 -24.60
N PRO A 292 24.79 20.87 -23.67
CA PRO A 292 24.20 22.19 -23.66
C PRO A 292 24.91 23.06 -24.70
N GLU A 293 24.30 23.22 -25.87
CA GLU A 293 24.48 24.47 -26.61
C GLU A 293 23.72 25.58 -25.88
N GLU A 294 24.43 26.69 -25.69
CA GLU A 294 24.05 27.91 -25.01
C GLU A 294 22.66 28.44 -25.42
N GLU A 295 21.82 28.78 -24.44
CA GLU A 295 20.90 29.92 -24.38
C GLU A 295 20.03 29.70 -23.11
N GLY A 296 20.28 30.35 -21.97
CA GLY A 296 20.19 31.79 -21.80
C GLY A 296 18.77 32.19 -21.44
N ILE A 297 18.43 32.23 -20.13
CA ILE A 297 17.63 33.28 -19.47
C ILE A 297 17.88 33.16 -17.96
N VAL A 298 18.56 34.18 -17.44
CA VAL A 298 18.57 34.57 -16.03
C VAL A 298 17.22 35.22 -15.72
N SER A 299 16.57 34.83 -14.63
CA SER A 299 15.86 35.82 -13.81
C SER A 299 15.97 35.46 -12.34
N GLU A 300 16.72 36.29 -11.65
CA GLU A 300 16.96 36.31 -10.21
C GLU A 300 15.66 36.30 -9.40
N ASN A 301 15.63 35.47 -8.35
CA ASN A 301 15.20 35.86 -7.02
C ASN A 301 15.72 34.80 -6.03
N GLU A 302 16.84 35.12 -5.36
CA GLU A 302 17.34 34.36 -4.21
C GLU A 302 16.32 34.38 -3.04
N PRO A 303 16.39 33.40 -2.13
CA PRO A 303 17.25 33.60 -0.96
C PRO A 303 18.21 32.43 -0.69
N ASN A 304 19.50 32.76 -0.69
CA ASN A 304 20.56 32.02 0.01
C ASN A 304 20.31 32.02 1.52
N ASN A 305 20.46 30.85 2.18
CA ASN A 305 21.30 30.73 3.39
C ASN A 305 21.54 29.30 3.94
N PHE A 306 20.91 28.24 3.45
CA PHE A 306 21.13 26.89 4.02
C PHE A 306 22.22 26.06 3.32
N LEU A 307 22.43 26.24 2.00
CA LEU A 307 23.38 25.43 1.21
C LEU A 307 24.87 25.64 1.59
N LYS A 308 25.20 26.74 2.26
CA LYS A 308 26.59 27.06 2.64
C LYS A 308 27.01 26.47 4.00
N LEU A 309 26.06 26.12 4.86
CA LEU A 309 26.35 25.59 6.20
C LEU A 309 26.60 24.08 6.19
N ILE A 310 25.95 23.35 5.27
CA ILE A 310 26.11 21.89 5.15
C ILE A 310 27.45 21.51 4.50
N THR A 311 28.06 22.42 3.73
CA THR A 311 29.33 22.17 3.04
C THR A 311 30.57 22.42 3.90
N GLU A 312 30.48 23.16 5.02
CA GLU A 312 31.65 23.57 5.81
C GLU A 312 31.84 22.83 7.15
N GLN A 313 30.89 22.03 7.64
CA GLN A 313 31.08 21.24 8.88
C GLN A 313 30.66 19.78 8.71
N GLY A 314 31.60 18.91 8.33
CA GLY A 314 31.35 17.47 8.29
C GLY A 314 32.40 16.58 7.62
N SER A 315 33.57 17.10 7.23
CA SER A 315 34.65 16.29 6.65
C SER A 315 35.71 15.95 7.70
N ASN A 316 35.42 14.97 8.56
CA ASN A 316 36.44 14.17 9.25
C ASN A 316 35.82 12.88 9.83
N ILE A 317 35.55 11.91 8.96
CA ILE A 317 35.55 10.50 9.34
C ILE A 317 36.33 9.74 8.25
N PRO A 318 37.41 9.01 8.60
CA PRO A 318 38.31 8.43 7.62
C PRO A 318 37.71 7.16 6.99
N LEU A 319 37.77 7.10 5.65
CA LEU A 319 37.59 5.89 4.85
C LEU A 319 38.66 4.85 5.20
N THR A 320 38.28 3.77 5.90
CA THR A 320 38.95 2.47 5.73
C THR A 320 37.99 1.30 5.97
N ASN A 321 37.89 0.46 4.95
CA ASN A 321 37.55 -0.96 4.93
C ASN A 321 36.20 -1.43 5.49
N CYS A 322 35.26 -1.68 4.57
CA CYS A 322 34.54 -2.96 4.49
C CYS A 322 34.20 -3.26 3.03
N THR A 323 34.86 -4.27 2.48
CA THR A 323 34.49 -4.99 1.26
C THR A 323 33.25 -5.86 1.51
N ASN A 324 32.45 -6.06 0.47
CA ASN A 324 31.32 -7.00 0.32
C ASN A 324 29.97 -6.57 0.91
N ASN A 325 29.09 -6.01 0.08
CA ASN A 325 27.98 -6.79 -0.48
C ASN A 325 27.31 -6.01 -1.62
N SER A 326 27.16 -6.72 -2.74
CA SER A 326 26.50 -6.31 -3.97
C SER A 326 24.98 -6.35 -3.81
N ASN A 327 24.33 -5.26 -4.16
CA ASN A 327 23.03 -5.18 -4.87
C ASN A 327 22.75 -3.69 -5.12
N ASN A 328 21.95 -3.35 -6.13
CA ASN A 328 21.56 -1.97 -6.52
C ASN A 328 22.50 -1.18 -7.44
N LYS A 329 23.12 -1.82 -8.44
CA LYS A 329 23.69 -1.06 -9.58
C LYS A 329 23.05 -1.30 -10.94
N ASN A 330 22.04 -2.16 -11.02
CA ASN A 330 21.58 -2.65 -12.31
C ASN A 330 20.10 -2.50 -12.64
N GLN A 331 19.23 -2.21 -11.67
CA GLN A 331 17.82 -1.90 -11.96
C GLN A 331 17.67 -0.57 -12.71
N ASN A 332 18.66 0.34 -12.58
CA ASN A 332 18.58 1.69 -13.13
C ASN A 332 19.04 1.84 -14.57
N LYS A 333 19.62 0.80 -15.20
CA LYS A 333 19.89 0.85 -16.64
C LYS A 333 18.74 0.30 -17.50
N PHE A 334 17.74 -0.33 -16.88
CA PHE A 334 16.65 -0.99 -17.57
C PHE A 334 15.54 -0.03 -18.00
N ALA A 335 15.16 0.88 -17.10
CA ALA A 335 14.08 1.84 -17.34
C ALA A 335 14.43 2.86 -18.44
N ASP A 336 15.71 3.25 -18.54
CA ASP A 336 16.15 4.34 -19.41
C ASP A 336 16.37 3.97 -20.87
N SER A 337 16.71 2.72 -21.15
CA SER A 337 16.81 2.21 -22.52
C SER A 337 15.43 2.02 -23.16
N LEU A 338 14.39 1.68 -22.39
CA LEU A 338 13.03 1.45 -22.89
C LEU A 338 12.32 2.76 -23.28
N GLN A 339 12.53 3.84 -22.53
CA GLN A 339 11.85 5.11 -22.80
C GLN A 339 12.48 5.87 -23.97
N ASN A 340 13.80 5.74 -24.20
CA ASN A 340 14.48 6.30 -25.37
C ASN A 340 14.17 5.55 -26.68
N LEU A 341 13.87 4.25 -26.62
CA LEU A 341 13.48 3.47 -27.82
C LEU A 341 12.05 3.77 -28.29
N TYR A 342 11.14 4.14 -27.39
CA TYR A 342 9.74 4.47 -27.76
C TYR A 342 9.66 5.64 -28.75
N PHE A 343 10.65 6.54 -28.75
CA PHE A 343 10.73 7.70 -29.65
C PHE A 343 11.42 7.38 -30.99
N GLN A 344 12.25 6.32 -31.07
CA GLN A 344 12.94 5.91 -32.31
C GLN A 344 12.16 4.88 -33.14
N LEU A 345 11.03 4.37 -32.65
CA LEU A 345 10.20 3.33 -33.29
C LEU A 345 9.39 3.78 -34.53
N ASN A 346 9.60 4.99 -35.03
CA ASN A 346 9.01 5.45 -36.29
C ASN A 346 10.10 5.70 -37.35
N GLU A 347 10.83 4.67 -37.76
CA GLU A 347 11.29 4.56 -39.16
C GLU A 347 11.84 3.16 -39.52
N SER A 348 11.16 2.55 -40.49
CA SER A 348 11.67 1.62 -41.52
C SER A 348 12.28 0.24 -41.19
N GLU A 349 11.59 -0.75 -41.77
CA GLU A 349 12.07 -1.83 -42.66
C GLU A 349 12.54 -3.21 -42.13
N ASN A 350 11.86 -4.21 -42.73
CA ASN A 350 12.00 -5.66 -42.65
C ASN A 350 13.42 -6.23 -42.72
N THR A 351 13.68 -7.29 -41.95
CA THR A 351 14.24 -8.58 -42.44
C THR A 351 13.88 -9.74 -41.49
N PRO A 352 13.67 -10.99 -41.97
CA PRO A 352 13.31 -12.13 -41.13
C PRO A 352 14.54 -12.85 -40.57
N ILE A 353 14.54 -13.19 -39.28
CA ILE A 353 15.61 -13.93 -38.61
C ILE A 353 15.10 -15.28 -38.09
N VAL A 354 15.97 -16.30 -38.18
CA VAL A 354 15.77 -17.74 -38.00
C VAL A 354 15.50 -18.12 -36.53
N GLU A 355 14.62 -19.11 -36.29
CA GLU A 355 14.06 -19.45 -34.96
C GLU A 355 15.07 -19.65 -33.81
N ASP A 356 16.25 -20.22 -34.09
CA ASP A 356 17.26 -20.56 -33.09
C ASP A 356 18.01 -19.34 -32.54
N GLU A 357 18.13 -18.25 -33.31
CA GLU A 357 18.85 -17.06 -32.87
C GLU A 357 18.09 -16.33 -31.75
N VAL A 358 16.76 -16.22 -31.87
CA VAL A 358 15.92 -15.56 -30.85
C VAL A 358 15.91 -16.34 -29.54
N CYS A 359 15.80 -17.67 -29.60
CA CYS A 359 15.89 -18.50 -28.39
C CYS A 359 17.27 -18.38 -27.72
N THR A 360 18.34 -18.32 -28.50
CA THR A 360 19.71 -18.13 -28.00
C THR A 360 19.89 -16.75 -27.36
N ILE A 361 19.24 -15.72 -27.92
CA ILE A 361 19.24 -14.36 -27.37
C ILE A 361 18.49 -14.34 -26.02
N ILE A 362 17.33 -15.00 -25.90
CA ILE A 362 16.59 -15.09 -24.64
C ILE A 362 17.39 -15.85 -23.57
N GLU A 363 18.07 -16.94 -23.94
CA GLU A 363 18.91 -17.70 -23.01
C GLU A 363 20.13 -16.90 -22.54
N LYS A 364 20.76 -16.13 -23.44
CA LYS A 364 21.83 -15.19 -23.07
C LYS A 364 21.32 -14.05 -22.21
N ALA A 365 20.09 -13.60 -22.42
CA ALA A 365 19.46 -12.59 -21.59
C ALA A 365 19.29 -13.11 -20.16
N PHE A 366 18.74 -14.31 -20.02
CA PHE A 366 18.59 -15.00 -18.75
C PHE A 366 19.94 -15.21 -18.04
N ASP A 367 20.95 -15.73 -18.74
CA ASP A 367 22.30 -15.91 -18.20
C ASP A 367 22.94 -14.58 -17.76
N ALA A 368 22.58 -13.47 -18.41
CA ALA A 368 23.03 -12.14 -18.02
C ALA A 368 22.32 -11.67 -16.75
N PHE A 369 21.01 -11.88 -16.61
CA PHE A 369 20.27 -11.59 -15.37
C PHE A 369 20.77 -12.42 -14.18
N ASP A 370 21.04 -13.72 -14.37
CA ASP A 370 21.60 -14.61 -13.35
C ASP A 370 22.99 -14.17 -12.89
N ARG A 371 23.74 -13.44 -13.73
CA ARG A 371 25.05 -12.87 -13.40
C ARG A 371 24.99 -11.43 -12.93
N GLU A 372 23.79 -10.91 -12.69
CA GLU A 372 23.57 -9.51 -12.35
C GLU A 372 24.08 -8.55 -13.44
N ASP A 373 24.08 -8.95 -14.72
CA ASP A 373 24.35 -8.08 -15.87
C ASP A 373 23.03 -7.70 -16.57
N TYR A 374 22.25 -6.90 -15.87
CA TYR A 374 20.89 -6.57 -16.29
C TYR A 374 20.88 -5.65 -17.51
N ALA A 375 21.94 -4.86 -17.76
CA ALA A 375 22.04 -4.05 -18.98
C ALA A 375 22.10 -4.94 -20.22
N THR A 376 23.03 -5.90 -20.25
CA THR A 376 23.12 -6.88 -21.33
C THR A 376 21.87 -7.74 -21.43
N GLY A 377 21.32 -8.17 -20.29
CA GLY A 377 20.09 -8.95 -20.23
C GLY A 377 18.91 -8.25 -20.90
N SER A 378 18.75 -6.97 -20.62
CA SER A 378 17.67 -6.13 -21.12
C SER A 378 17.77 -5.85 -22.61
N ASP A 379 18.97 -5.50 -23.09
CA ASP A 379 19.22 -5.27 -24.52
C ASP A 379 18.94 -6.53 -25.35
N LEU A 380 19.24 -7.71 -24.79
CA LEU A 380 18.93 -8.99 -25.40
C LEU A 380 17.43 -9.29 -25.37
N LEU A 381 16.70 -8.97 -24.29
CA LEU A 381 15.24 -9.14 -24.25
C LEU A 381 14.52 -8.26 -25.26
N ILE A 382 14.93 -7.00 -25.44
CA ILE A 382 14.35 -6.10 -26.44
C ILE A 382 14.59 -6.66 -27.86
N GLN A 383 15.79 -7.13 -28.14
CA GLN A 383 16.11 -7.79 -29.40
C GLN A 383 15.30 -9.08 -29.60
N ALA A 384 15.06 -9.83 -28.52
CA ALA A 384 14.22 -11.01 -28.57
C ALA A 384 12.76 -10.66 -28.82
N GLU A 385 12.21 -9.63 -28.19
CA GLU A 385 10.81 -9.20 -28.32
C GLU A 385 10.47 -8.74 -29.75
N GLN A 386 11.36 -7.97 -30.39
CA GLN A 386 11.18 -7.53 -31.78
C GLN A 386 11.21 -8.69 -32.79
N LYS A 387 11.87 -9.79 -32.44
CA LYS A 387 12.12 -10.93 -33.34
C LYS A 387 11.28 -12.15 -33.00
N ALA A 388 10.75 -12.24 -31.78
CA ALA A 388 9.94 -13.35 -31.32
C ALA A 388 8.61 -13.38 -32.07
N LYS A 389 8.44 -14.41 -32.88
CA LYS A 389 7.23 -14.59 -33.70
C LYS A 389 6.56 -15.94 -33.49
N THR A 390 7.23 -16.85 -32.78
CA THR A 390 6.69 -18.19 -32.53
C THR A 390 6.32 -18.36 -31.08
N GLU A 391 5.29 -19.16 -30.83
CA GLU A 391 4.78 -19.48 -29.50
C GLU A 391 5.89 -19.91 -28.53
N LYS A 392 6.87 -20.68 -29.00
CA LYS A 392 8.02 -21.13 -28.22
C LYS A 392 8.92 -19.97 -27.78
N GLN A 393 9.15 -18.99 -28.65
CA GLN A 393 9.97 -17.81 -28.35
C GLN A 393 9.25 -16.89 -27.38
N LEU A 394 7.97 -16.60 -27.64
CA LEU A 394 7.14 -15.77 -26.78
C LEU A 394 6.94 -16.40 -25.39
N SER A 395 6.77 -17.72 -25.32
CA SER A 395 6.68 -18.44 -24.03
C SER A 395 7.98 -18.32 -23.25
N LYS A 396 9.14 -18.52 -23.88
CA LYS A 396 10.44 -18.34 -23.21
C LYS A 396 10.63 -16.90 -22.74
N LEU A 397 10.25 -15.93 -23.56
CA LEU A 397 10.33 -14.51 -23.25
C LEU A 397 9.45 -14.14 -22.03
N ALA A 398 8.20 -14.60 -22.01
CA ALA A 398 7.29 -14.39 -20.89
C ALA A 398 7.78 -15.02 -19.57
N ASN A 399 8.41 -16.20 -19.64
CA ASN A 399 9.02 -16.83 -18.45
C ASN A 399 10.16 -15.97 -17.89
N VAL A 400 10.98 -15.36 -18.74
CA VAL A 400 12.05 -14.47 -18.26
C VAL A 400 11.46 -13.21 -17.63
N TYR A 401 10.44 -12.60 -18.24
CA TYR A 401 9.73 -11.45 -17.65
C TYR A 401 9.12 -11.77 -16.28
N PHE A 402 8.51 -12.95 -16.13
CA PHE A 402 7.98 -13.42 -14.86
C PHE A 402 9.08 -13.59 -13.80
N LEU A 403 10.20 -14.22 -14.16
CA LEU A 403 11.31 -14.47 -13.24
C LEU A 403 12.03 -13.20 -12.77
N ILE A 404 11.96 -12.12 -13.55
CA ILE A 404 12.52 -10.82 -13.16
C ILE A 404 11.49 -9.89 -12.51
N GLY A 405 10.25 -10.36 -12.28
CA GLY A 405 9.18 -9.63 -11.59
C GLY A 405 8.40 -8.62 -12.46
N ASP A 406 8.57 -8.64 -13.78
CA ASP A 406 7.80 -7.81 -14.71
C ASP A 406 6.54 -8.55 -15.17
N HIS A 407 5.58 -8.64 -14.24
CA HIS A 407 4.33 -9.36 -14.43
C HIS A 407 3.48 -8.75 -15.55
N GLU A 408 3.54 -7.43 -15.76
CA GLU A 408 2.79 -6.76 -16.82
C GLU A 408 3.28 -7.16 -18.22
N LEU A 409 4.61 -7.16 -18.46
CA LEU A 409 5.16 -7.61 -19.73
C LEU A 409 5.02 -9.12 -19.93
N ALA A 410 5.11 -9.91 -18.86
CA ALA A 410 4.81 -11.35 -18.92
C ALA A 410 3.37 -11.59 -19.39
N HIS A 411 2.41 -10.84 -18.84
CA HIS A 411 0.99 -10.89 -19.18
C HIS A 411 0.75 -10.49 -20.65
N ARG A 412 1.30 -9.35 -21.08
CA ARG A 412 1.17 -8.90 -22.48
C ARG A 412 1.78 -9.89 -23.47
N THR A 413 2.95 -10.46 -23.14
CA THR A 413 3.63 -11.45 -24.00
C THR A 413 2.81 -12.73 -24.16
N LEU A 414 2.13 -13.17 -23.09
CA LEU A 414 1.24 -14.34 -23.13
C LEU A 414 -0.07 -14.06 -23.86
N ASP A 415 -0.62 -12.85 -23.75
CA ASP A 415 -1.78 -12.43 -24.55
C ASP A 415 -1.48 -12.42 -26.06
N MET A 416 -0.25 -12.10 -26.46
CA MET A 416 0.17 -12.27 -27.86
C MET A 416 0.14 -13.74 -28.30
N ILE A 417 0.49 -14.69 -27.42
CA ILE A 417 0.41 -16.14 -27.71
C ILE A 417 -1.05 -16.59 -27.90
N GLN A 418 -1.98 -16.09 -27.07
CA GLN A 418 -3.40 -16.40 -27.18
C GLN A 418 -3.98 -15.99 -28.54
N THR A 419 -3.53 -14.87 -29.11
CA THR A 419 -3.97 -14.43 -30.44
C THR A 419 -3.42 -15.26 -31.58
N GLN A 420 -2.39 -16.08 -31.34
CA GLN A 420 -1.72 -16.89 -32.36
C GLN A 420 -2.15 -18.37 -32.37
N ASN A 421 -2.63 -18.93 -31.26
CA ASN A 421 -2.95 -20.36 -31.18
C ASN A 421 -3.95 -20.72 -30.07
N ASP A 422 -4.81 -21.72 -30.34
CA ASP A 422 -5.82 -22.23 -29.38
C ASP A 422 -5.23 -23.04 -28.21
N ASN A 423 -3.94 -23.39 -28.26
CA ASN A 423 -3.27 -24.18 -27.21
C ASN A 423 -2.71 -23.33 -26.04
N SER A 424 -3.01 -22.03 -26.03
CA SER A 424 -2.61 -21.05 -24.99
C SER A 424 -3.10 -21.41 -23.58
N PHE A 425 -4.17 -22.19 -23.48
CA PHE A 425 -4.72 -22.71 -22.22
C PHE A 425 -3.68 -23.42 -21.34
N VAL A 426 -2.78 -24.21 -21.94
CA VAL A 426 -1.76 -24.98 -21.19
C VAL A 426 -0.69 -24.05 -20.60
N GLN A 427 -0.34 -22.97 -21.30
CA GLN A 427 0.62 -21.98 -20.79
C GLN A 427 0.03 -21.17 -19.64
N TYR A 428 -1.23 -20.75 -19.74
CA TYR A 428 -1.92 -20.06 -18.65
C TYR A 428 -2.08 -20.96 -17.41
N LEU A 429 -2.36 -22.26 -17.59
CA LEU A 429 -2.35 -23.24 -16.50
C LEU A 429 -0.98 -23.34 -15.80
N LYS A 430 0.11 -23.33 -16.57
CA LYS A 430 1.47 -23.38 -16.02
C LYS A 430 1.82 -22.14 -15.20
N HIS A 431 1.55 -20.93 -15.71
CA HIS A 431 1.88 -19.68 -15.02
C HIS A 431 0.95 -19.40 -13.84
N GLY A 432 -0.34 -19.75 -13.95
CA GLY A 432 -1.28 -19.72 -12.82
C GLY A 432 -0.88 -20.64 -11.66
N CYS A 433 -0.29 -21.81 -11.96
CA CYS A 433 0.28 -22.68 -10.93
C CYS A 433 1.55 -22.12 -10.28
N LEU A 434 2.40 -21.42 -11.03
CA LEU A 434 3.60 -20.77 -10.50
C LEU A 434 3.23 -19.60 -9.59
N ALA A 435 2.32 -18.72 -10.04
CA ALA A 435 1.77 -17.63 -9.23
C ALA A 435 1.11 -18.13 -7.93
N LEU A 436 0.38 -19.27 -7.99
CA LEU A 436 -0.18 -19.92 -6.82
C LEU A 436 0.88 -20.43 -5.83
N LEU A 437 2.01 -20.93 -6.33
CA LEU A 437 3.13 -21.36 -5.48
C LEU A 437 3.82 -20.17 -4.80
N GLU A 438 3.96 -19.05 -5.51
CA GLU A 438 4.57 -17.81 -5.03
C GLU A 438 3.61 -16.95 -4.18
N ARG A 439 2.34 -17.35 -4.08
CA ARG A 439 1.26 -16.64 -3.35
C ARG A 439 0.99 -15.23 -3.89
N ASN A 440 1.17 -15.01 -5.19
CA ASN A 440 0.85 -13.73 -5.84
C ASN A 440 -0.63 -13.69 -6.27
N ASN A 441 -1.49 -13.05 -5.47
CA ASN A 441 -2.93 -13.02 -5.68
C ASN A 441 -3.37 -12.31 -6.96
N GLU A 442 -2.64 -11.28 -7.40
CA GLU A 442 -2.98 -10.52 -8.61
C GLU A 442 -2.75 -11.36 -9.87
N ASP A 443 -1.60 -12.02 -9.93
CA ASP A 443 -1.28 -12.96 -11.00
C ASP A 443 -2.23 -14.15 -11.01
N ILE A 444 -2.55 -14.70 -9.82
CA ILE A 444 -3.55 -15.76 -9.70
C ILE A 444 -4.86 -15.31 -10.36
N LEU A 445 -5.39 -14.13 -10.02
CA LEU A 445 -6.64 -13.62 -10.60
C LEU A 445 -6.54 -13.41 -12.12
N TYR A 446 -5.41 -12.89 -12.61
CA TYR A 446 -5.16 -12.72 -14.04
C TYR A 446 -5.19 -14.07 -14.78
N TRP A 447 -4.42 -15.05 -14.29
CA TRP A 447 -4.38 -16.38 -14.91
C TRP A 447 -5.71 -17.12 -14.77
N GLN A 448 -6.42 -16.97 -13.64
CA GLN A 448 -7.76 -17.53 -13.43
C GLN A 448 -8.73 -17.02 -14.50
N SER A 449 -8.68 -15.71 -14.80
CA SER A 449 -9.49 -15.09 -15.85
C SER A 449 -9.17 -15.65 -17.24
N LYS A 450 -7.89 -15.87 -17.55
CA LYS A 450 -7.45 -16.33 -18.88
C LYS A 450 -7.64 -17.82 -19.12
N ALA A 451 -7.35 -18.66 -18.13
CA ALA A 451 -7.55 -20.10 -18.21
C ALA A 451 -9.00 -20.51 -17.96
N GLY A 452 -9.83 -19.64 -17.38
CA GLY A 452 -11.21 -19.98 -16.99
C GLY A 452 -11.28 -21.05 -15.90
N ILE A 453 -10.18 -21.27 -15.16
CA ILE A 453 -10.07 -22.23 -14.07
C ILE A 453 -9.64 -21.48 -12.82
N SER A 454 -10.31 -21.79 -11.71
CA SER A 454 -9.91 -21.28 -10.40
C SER A 454 -8.68 -22.03 -9.88
N PHE A 455 -7.55 -21.33 -9.79
CA PHE A 455 -6.31 -21.77 -9.16
C PHE A 455 -6.45 -21.73 -7.63
N HIS A 456 -7.17 -22.71 -7.07
CA HIS A 456 -7.26 -22.97 -5.63
C HIS A 456 -6.70 -24.35 -5.30
N ARG A 457 -6.29 -24.54 -4.03
CA ARG A 457 -5.74 -25.81 -3.55
C ARG A 457 -6.66 -27.01 -3.81
N ASP A 458 -7.97 -26.80 -3.76
CA ASP A 458 -8.98 -27.85 -3.92
C ASP A 458 -9.12 -28.35 -5.37
N ASN A 459 -8.75 -27.53 -6.36
CA ASN A 459 -8.84 -27.85 -7.80
C ASN A 459 -7.50 -28.35 -8.39
N LEU A 460 -6.44 -28.42 -7.57
CA LEU A 460 -5.08 -28.81 -8.01
C LEU A 460 -5.02 -30.17 -8.69
N LYS A 461 -5.84 -31.13 -8.27
CA LYS A 461 -5.90 -32.47 -8.87
C LYS A 461 -6.36 -32.41 -10.32
N GLU A 462 -7.38 -31.62 -10.60
CA GLU A 462 -7.93 -31.42 -11.94
C GLU A 462 -6.93 -30.68 -12.85
N ILE A 463 -6.25 -29.67 -12.31
CA ILE A 463 -5.17 -28.94 -13.00
C ILE A 463 -3.98 -29.86 -13.33
N CYS A 464 -3.57 -30.72 -12.39
CA CYS A 464 -2.50 -31.71 -12.60
C CYS A 464 -2.89 -32.75 -13.66
N ASP A 465 -4.14 -33.23 -13.64
CA ASP A 465 -4.65 -34.18 -14.62
C ASP A 465 -4.69 -33.56 -16.04
N LEU A 466 -5.06 -32.28 -16.16
CA LEU A 466 -5.03 -31.53 -17.42
C LEU A 466 -3.60 -31.31 -17.95
N LEU A 467 -2.65 -30.96 -17.08
CA LEU A 467 -1.24 -30.80 -17.45
C LEU A 467 -0.59 -32.14 -17.84
N SER A 468 -0.98 -33.24 -17.18
CA SER A 468 -0.45 -34.58 -17.47
C SER A 468 -0.87 -35.13 -18.84
N LYS A 469 -2.03 -34.71 -19.36
CA LYS A 469 -2.53 -35.09 -20.69
C LYS A 469 -1.81 -34.35 -21.83
N ASN A 470 -1.16 -33.24 -21.53
CA ASN A 470 -0.38 -32.41 -22.47
C ASN A 470 1.13 -32.67 -22.38
N GLU A 471 1.55 -33.84 -21.89
CA GLU A 471 2.95 -34.29 -21.77
C GLU A 471 3.88 -33.45 -20.84
N GLU A 472 3.33 -32.51 -20.05
CA GLU A 472 4.09 -31.64 -19.12
C GLU A 472 4.40 -32.33 -17.76
N HIS A 473 5.01 -33.51 -17.84
CA HIS A 473 5.21 -34.40 -16.68
C HIS A 473 6.20 -33.88 -15.62
N GLN A 474 7.08 -32.93 -15.93
CA GLN A 474 8.02 -32.36 -14.95
C GLN A 474 7.36 -31.33 -14.03
N LEU A 475 6.52 -30.44 -14.58
CA LEU A 475 5.83 -29.42 -13.79
C LEU A 475 4.84 -30.07 -12.80
N VAL A 476 4.11 -31.10 -13.25
CA VAL A 476 3.22 -31.91 -12.40
C VAL A 476 3.99 -32.58 -11.25
N LYS A 477 5.21 -33.08 -11.50
CA LYS A 477 6.05 -33.67 -10.46
C LYS A 477 6.58 -32.64 -9.46
N ILE A 478 6.88 -31.41 -9.91
CA ILE A 478 7.33 -30.31 -9.05
C ILE A 478 6.18 -29.84 -8.16
N LEU A 479 5.00 -29.60 -8.74
CA LEU A 479 3.78 -29.23 -8.01
C LEU A 479 3.43 -30.29 -6.95
N LEU A 480 3.38 -31.58 -7.33
CA LEU A 480 3.07 -32.66 -6.40
C LEU A 480 4.10 -32.80 -5.26
N ARG A 481 5.40 -32.57 -5.53
CA ARG A 481 6.46 -32.62 -4.50
C ARG A 481 6.44 -31.43 -3.54
N HIS A 482 6.11 -30.23 -4.03
CA HIS A 482 6.08 -29.02 -3.21
C HIS A 482 4.81 -28.98 -2.34
N PHE A 483 3.65 -29.36 -2.88
CA PHE A 483 2.42 -29.47 -2.09
C PHE A 483 2.40 -30.64 -1.12
N ALA A 484 3.12 -31.74 -1.40
CA ALA A 484 3.34 -32.80 -0.40
C ALA A 484 4.18 -32.35 0.80
N LYS A 485 4.97 -31.26 0.66
CA LYS A 485 5.70 -30.62 1.75
C LYS A 485 4.85 -29.60 2.52
N LEU A 486 3.84 -28.99 1.89
CA LEU A 486 2.88 -28.05 2.49
C LEU A 486 1.72 -28.76 3.23
N LYS A 487 1.98 -29.96 3.77
CA LYS A 487 1.04 -30.72 4.62
C LYS A 487 1.23 -30.45 6.11
N GLU A 488 2.15 -29.54 6.44
CA GLU A 488 2.14 -28.70 7.64
C GLU A 488 1.56 -27.33 7.24
#